data_AF-A0A8J7M2R8-F1
#
_entry.id   AF-A0A8J7M2R8-F1
#
_cell.length_a   1.000
_cell.length_b   1.000
_cell.length_c   1.000
_cell.angle_alpha   90.00
_cell.angle_beta   90.00
_cell.angle_gamma   90.00
#
_symmetry.space_group_name_H-M   'P 1'
#
loop_
_entity.id
_entity.type
_entity.pdbx_description
1 polymer ?
#
loop_
_entity_poly.entity_id
_entity_poly.type
_entity_poly.pdbx_seq_one_letter_code
_entity_poly.pdbx_strand_id
1 'polypeptide(L)'
;MAHTNMIAAILVSGAEEEHFGAVARKNNNVPVWPTDPSCETRFSFDQDGNITGLDQAAKDTVGILKLDHRTLVGWRRAAIETFLSPDVIKTRNDVEELIRLIDQPVGGRLAEFCFVIKSVALAML
;
A
#
# COMPACT_ATOMS: atom_id res chain seq x y z
N MET A 1 14.17 -25.94 -9.69
CA MET A 1 13.07 -25.01 -10.01
C MET A 1 13.69 -23.71 -10.46
N ALA A 2 13.52 -23.34 -11.73
CA ALA A 2 14.14 -22.14 -12.31
C ALA A 2 13.30 -20.91 -11.94
N HIS A 3 13.95 -19.88 -11.39
CA HIS A 3 13.32 -18.60 -11.05
C HIS A 3 13.14 -17.74 -12.32
N THR A 4 12.27 -18.16 -13.23
CA THR A 4 12.09 -17.51 -14.54
C THR A 4 11.22 -16.25 -14.52
N ASN A 5 10.71 -15.85 -13.35
CA ASN A 5 9.77 -14.73 -13.20
C ASN A 5 10.30 -13.57 -12.34
N MET A 6 11.62 -13.50 -12.08
CA MET A 6 12.18 -12.30 -11.48
C MET A 6 12.40 -11.27 -12.58
N ILE A 7 11.62 -10.19 -12.55
CA ILE A 7 11.98 -8.96 -13.29
C ILE A 7 13.40 -8.61 -12.85
N ALA A 8 14.35 -8.61 -13.79
CA ALA A 8 15.69 -8.15 -13.52
C ALA A 8 15.58 -6.71 -13.00
N ALA A 9 15.96 -6.49 -11.73
CA ALA A 9 16.14 -5.15 -11.20
C ALA A 9 17.34 -4.54 -11.94
N ILE A 10 17.08 -3.83 -13.04
CA ILE A 10 18.08 -3.00 -13.67
C ILE A 10 18.35 -1.88 -12.69
N LEU A 11 19.54 -1.91 -12.09
CA LEU A 11 20.01 -0.84 -11.23
C LEU A 11 20.32 0.36 -12.15
N VAL A 12 19.37 1.28 -12.27
CA VAL A 12 19.65 2.58 -12.90
C VAL A 12 20.55 3.34 -11.92
N SER A 13 21.85 3.28 -12.14
CA SER A 13 22.83 4.02 -11.33
C SER A 13 22.55 5.52 -11.45
N GLY A 14 22.18 6.18 -10.35
CA GLY A 14 22.17 7.65 -10.23
C GLY A 14 20.90 8.32 -9.72
N ALA A 15 19.79 7.60 -9.55
CA ALA A 15 18.57 8.20 -9.03
C ALA A 15 18.38 7.84 -7.54
N GLU A 16 19.18 8.44 -6.64
CA GLU A 16 18.93 8.29 -5.19
C GLU A 16 17.49 8.67 -4.78
N GLU A 17 16.85 9.50 -5.60
CA GLU A 17 15.45 9.90 -5.48
C GLU A 17 14.47 8.74 -5.68
N GLU A 18 14.82 7.65 -6.40
CA GLU A 18 13.90 6.55 -6.71
C GLU A 18 13.89 5.42 -5.66
N HIS A 19 14.72 5.52 -4.62
CA HIS A 19 14.86 4.47 -3.62
C HIS A 19 13.76 4.53 -2.56
N PHE A 20 13.01 3.42 -2.40
CA PHE A 20 12.07 3.16 -1.30
C PHE A 20 12.19 1.71 -0.82
N GLY A 21 11.48 1.35 0.26
CA GLY A 21 11.45 0.00 0.80
C GLY A 21 12.82 -0.49 1.30
N ALA A 22 13.22 -1.70 0.90
CA ALA A 22 14.46 -2.33 1.37
C ALA A 22 15.72 -1.50 1.03
N VAL A 23 15.73 -0.82 -0.12
CA VAL A 23 16.86 0.03 -0.53
C VAL A 23 16.98 1.26 0.37
N ALA A 24 15.85 1.90 0.71
CA ALA A 24 15.82 3.03 1.63
C ALA A 24 16.15 2.62 3.07
N ARG A 25 15.63 1.46 3.50
CA ARG A 25 15.84 0.90 4.84
C ARG A 25 17.33 0.76 5.18
N LYS A 26 18.14 0.25 4.25
CA LYS A 26 19.53 -0.18 4.52
C LYS A 26 19.58 -1.07 5.77
N ASN A 27 20.38 -0.70 6.78
CA ASN A 27 20.52 -1.42 8.05
C ASN A 27 19.68 -0.80 9.18
N ASN A 28 18.79 0.16 8.88
CA ASN A 28 17.93 0.75 9.91
C ASN A 28 16.91 -0.27 10.43
N ASN A 29 16.66 -0.20 11.74
CA ASN A 29 15.63 -1.00 12.39
C ASN A 29 14.24 -0.43 12.06
N VAL A 30 13.33 -1.26 11.57
CA VAL A 30 11.95 -0.85 11.27
C VAL A 30 11.09 -1.18 12.50
N PRO A 31 10.41 -0.19 13.11
CA PRO A 31 9.67 -0.42 14.34
C PRO A 31 8.28 -1.05 14.13
N VAL A 32 7.74 -1.04 12.90
CA VAL A 32 6.49 -1.74 12.55
C VAL A 32 6.75 -2.70 11.40
N TRP A 33 6.52 -3.99 11.64
CA TRP A 33 6.70 -5.03 10.63
C TRP A 33 5.38 -5.40 9.98
N PRO A 34 5.34 -5.75 8.67
CA PRO A 34 4.12 -6.20 8.02
C PRO A 34 3.49 -7.45 8.64
N THR A 35 4.26 -8.23 9.40
CA THR A 35 3.81 -9.41 10.13
C THR A 35 3.34 -9.10 11.55
N ASP A 36 3.43 -7.85 12.00
CA ASP A 36 2.86 -7.42 13.27
C ASP A 36 1.33 -7.47 13.16
N PRO A 37 0.60 -8.17 14.05
CA PRO A 37 -0.86 -8.23 14.04
C PRO A 37 -1.53 -6.85 14.10
N SER A 38 -0.85 -5.85 14.65
CA SER A 38 -1.34 -4.47 14.75
C SER A 38 -0.96 -3.61 13.55
N CYS A 39 -0.19 -4.12 12.58
CA CYS A 39 0.34 -3.30 11.48
C CYS A 39 -0.77 -2.54 10.74
N GLU A 40 -1.85 -3.23 10.36
CA GLU A 40 -2.93 -2.66 9.54
C GLU A 40 -3.63 -1.46 10.19
N THR A 41 -3.73 -1.42 11.51
CA THR A 41 -4.46 -0.36 12.24
C THR A 41 -3.59 0.85 12.57
N ARG A 42 -2.31 0.82 12.21
CA ARG A 42 -1.34 1.86 12.56
C ARG A 42 -1.02 2.81 11.40
N PHE A 43 -1.56 2.54 10.22
CA PHE A 43 -1.43 3.38 9.04
C PHE A 43 -2.80 3.77 8.51
N SER A 44 -2.89 4.99 7.97
CA SER A 44 -4.04 5.45 7.21
C SER A 44 -3.63 5.88 5.81
N PHE A 45 -4.59 5.81 4.89
CA PHE A 45 -4.42 6.20 3.50
C PHE A 45 -5.50 7.19 3.09
N ASP A 46 -5.14 8.15 2.24
CA ASP A 46 -6.10 9.08 1.63
C ASP A 46 -6.38 8.73 0.16
N GLN A 47 -7.32 9.47 -0.45
CA GLN A 47 -7.72 9.26 -1.84
C GLN A 47 -6.60 9.55 -2.86
N ASP A 48 -5.64 10.40 -2.49
CA ASP A 48 -4.47 10.71 -3.32
C ASP A 48 -3.37 9.65 -3.21
N GLY A 49 -3.59 8.60 -2.41
CA GLY A 49 -2.67 7.50 -2.22
C GLY A 49 -1.55 7.83 -1.24
N ASN A 50 -1.63 8.89 -0.44
CA ASN A 50 -0.66 9.16 0.62
C ASN A 50 -0.81 8.15 1.77
N ILE A 51 0.24 7.98 2.57
CA ILE A 51 0.23 7.17 3.80
C ILE A 51 0.60 8.05 4.98
N THR A 52 -0.14 7.90 6.08
CA THR A 52 0.18 8.54 7.36
C THR A 52 0.31 7.47 8.43
N GLY A 53 1.38 7.56 9.23
CA GLY A 53 1.50 6.78 10.45
C GLY A 53 0.66 7.39 11.57
N LEU A 54 -0.18 6.59 12.22
CA LEU A 54 -1.12 7.04 13.27
C LEU A 54 -0.47 7.17 14.65
N ASP A 55 0.69 6.55 14.84
CA ASP A 55 1.54 6.70 16.02
C ASP A 55 3.01 6.94 15.63
N GLN A 56 3.87 7.17 16.62
CA GLN A 56 5.27 7.53 16.37
C GLN A 56 6.04 6.43 15.63
N ALA A 57 5.88 5.16 16.02
CA ALA A 57 6.60 4.08 15.36
C ALA A 57 6.10 3.84 13.93
N ALA A 58 4.81 4.04 13.65
CA ALA A 58 4.29 4.02 12.29
C ALA A 58 4.87 5.18 11.45
N LYS A 59 4.94 6.40 12.01
CA LYS A 59 5.57 7.56 11.33
C LYS A 59 7.04 7.30 11.02
N ASP A 60 7.79 6.74 11.98
CA ASP A 60 9.19 6.37 11.79
C ASP A 60 9.32 5.30 10.71
N THR A 61 8.41 4.33 10.66
CA THR A 61 8.38 3.29 9.61
C THR A 61 8.15 3.90 8.22
N VAL A 62 7.21 4.84 8.08
CA VAL A 62 6.98 5.58 6.83
C VAL A 62 8.26 6.27 6.39
N GLY A 63 8.94 6.99 7.30
CA GLY A 63 10.18 7.71 6.98
C GLY A 63 11.36 6.78 6.62
N ILE A 64 11.59 5.73 7.42
CA ILE A 64 12.70 4.79 7.21
C ILE A 64 12.57 4.03 5.88
N LEU A 65 11.35 3.59 5.56
CA LEU A 65 11.08 2.86 4.33
C LEU A 65 10.73 3.77 3.15
N LYS A 66 10.64 5.09 3.37
CA LYS A 66 10.13 6.07 2.39
C LYS A 66 8.82 5.61 1.76
N LEU A 67 7.84 5.21 2.59
CA LEU A 67 6.54 4.72 2.10
C LEU A 67 5.70 5.82 1.46
N ASP A 68 6.03 7.09 1.69
CA ASP A 68 5.47 8.29 1.07
C ASP A 68 6.15 8.66 -0.27
N HIS A 69 7.04 7.80 -0.78
CA HIS A 69 7.70 8.02 -2.06
C HIS A 69 6.69 8.19 -3.21
N ARG A 70 6.95 9.14 -4.12
CA ARG A 70 6.03 9.55 -5.20
C ARG A 70 5.54 8.39 -6.06
N THR A 71 6.42 7.43 -6.37
CA THR A 71 6.04 6.22 -7.13
C THR A 71 5.03 5.36 -6.38
N LEU A 72 5.26 5.13 -5.08
CA LEU A 72 4.33 4.36 -4.24
C LEU A 72 3.00 5.09 -4.07
N VAL A 73 3.03 6.42 -3.92
CA VAL A 73 1.82 7.26 -3.88
C VAL A 73 1.03 7.09 -5.19
N GLY A 74 1.70 7.21 -6.34
CA GLY A 74 1.09 7.02 -7.65
C GLY A 74 0.46 5.63 -7.84
N TRP A 75 1.14 4.56 -7.42
CA TRP A 75 0.59 3.20 -7.52
C TRP A 75 -0.63 3.00 -6.62
N ARG A 76 -0.61 3.52 -5.40
CA ARG A 76 -1.77 3.46 -4.49
C ARG A 76 -2.93 4.25 -5.04
N ARG A 77 -2.69 5.46 -5.54
CA ARG A 77 -3.71 6.29 -6.17
C ARG A 77 -4.36 5.59 -7.36
N ALA A 78 -3.56 5.00 -8.26
CA ALA A 78 -4.09 4.27 -9.40
C ALA A 78 -4.97 3.08 -8.97
N ALA A 79 -4.57 2.36 -7.92
CA ALA A 79 -5.38 1.29 -7.34
C ALA A 79 -6.70 1.84 -6.75
N ILE A 80 -6.64 2.93 -5.98
CA ILE A 80 -7.83 3.61 -5.44
C ILE A 80 -8.77 4.03 -6.57
N GLU A 81 -8.27 4.73 -7.59
CA GLU A 81 -9.08 5.18 -8.75
C GLU A 81 -9.72 4.00 -9.49
N THR A 82 -9.02 2.86 -9.60
CA THR A 82 -9.54 1.66 -10.27
C THR A 82 -10.75 1.06 -9.52
N PHE A 83 -10.71 1.02 -8.19
CA PHE A 83 -11.73 0.33 -7.39
C PHE A 83 -12.81 1.26 -6.82
N LEU A 84 -12.49 2.54 -6.64
CA LEU A 84 -13.33 3.51 -5.93
C LEU A 84 -13.76 4.70 -6.80
N SER A 85 -13.54 4.65 -8.11
CA SER A 85 -14.03 5.71 -9.01
C SER A 85 -15.57 5.79 -9.00
N PRO A 86 -16.15 6.96 -9.26
CA PRO A 86 -17.61 7.14 -9.36
C PRO A 86 -18.30 6.28 -10.42
N ASP A 87 -17.55 5.80 -11.42
CA ASP A 87 -18.08 4.89 -12.44
C ASP A 87 -18.28 3.47 -11.88
N VAL A 88 -17.48 3.08 -10.88
CA VAL A 88 -17.51 1.77 -10.21
C VAL A 88 -18.41 1.81 -8.97
N ILE A 89 -18.25 2.82 -8.12
CA ILE A 89 -18.98 2.98 -6.86
C ILE A 89 -20.05 4.06 -7.00
N LYS A 90 -21.32 3.67 -6.98
CA LYS A 90 -22.48 4.57 -7.14
C LYS A 90 -23.28 4.73 -5.86
N THR A 91 -23.19 3.75 -4.96
CA THR A 91 -23.99 3.66 -3.75
C THR A 91 -23.15 3.20 -2.56
N ARG A 92 -23.66 3.45 -1.34
CA ARG A 92 -23.08 2.90 -0.11
C ARG A 92 -22.97 1.37 -0.15
N ASN A 93 -23.96 0.69 -0.74
CA ASN A 93 -23.95 -0.78 -0.85
C ASN A 93 -22.78 -1.28 -1.71
N ASP A 94 -22.39 -0.53 -2.75
CA ASP A 94 -21.25 -0.88 -3.59
C ASP A 94 -19.93 -0.84 -2.80
N VAL A 95 -19.79 0.14 -1.89
CA VAL A 95 -18.64 0.25 -0.97
C VAL A 95 -18.59 -0.95 -0.03
N GLU A 96 -19.71 -1.31 0.58
CA GLU A 96 -19.82 -2.45 1.49
C GLU A 96 -19.52 -3.78 0.77
N GLU A 97 -19.97 -3.93 -0.48
CA GLU A 97 -19.67 -5.09 -1.31
C GLU A 97 -18.18 -5.17 -1.68
N LEU A 98 -17.57 -4.05 -2.08
CA LEU A 98 -16.14 -3.99 -2.36
C LEU A 98 -15.31 -4.42 -1.15
N ILE A 99 -15.64 -3.93 0.06
CA ILE A 99 -14.94 -4.32 1.30
C ILE A 99 -15.02 -5.83 1.54
N ARG A 100 -16.16 -6.48 1.23
CA ARG A 100 -16.28 -7.93 1.35
C ARG A 100 -15.46 -8.68 0.31
N LEU A 101 -15.34 -8.15 -0.90
CA LEU A 101 -14.60 -8.80 -2.00
C LEU A 101 -13.09 -8.71 -1.81
N ILE A 102 -12.59 -7.56 -1.34
CA ILE A 102 -11.15 -7.29 -1.24
C ILE A 102 -10.45 -8.08 -0.12
N ASP A 103 -11.20 -8.54 0.87
CA ASP A 103 -10.73 -9.44 1.92
C ASP A 103 -10.67 -10.91 1.47
N GLN A 104 -11.20 -11.25 0.28
CA GLN A 104 -11.22 -12.63 -0.22
C GLN A 104 -10.01 -12.92 -1.13
N PRO A 105 -9.15 -13.89 -0.77
CA PRO A 105 -8.05 -14.28 -1.64
C PRO A 105 -8.54 -14.95 -2.92
N VAL A 106 -8.09 -14.45 -4.07
CA VAL A 106 -8.29 -15.10 -5.38
C VAL A 106 -7.04 -15.90 -5.71
N GLY A 107 -7.18 -17.22 -5.88
CA GLY A 107 -6.02 -18.11 -6.10
C GLY A 107 -5.03 -18.11 -4.94
N GLY A 108 -5.51 -17.89 -3.71
CA GLY A 108 -4.69 -17.83 -2.50
C GLY A 108 -3.91 -16.52 -2.30
N ARG A 109 -4.25 -15.46 -3.07
CA ARG A 109 -3.62 -14.14 -2.94
C ARG A 109 -4.67 -13.04 -2.79
N LEU A 110 -4.40 -12.09 -1.91
CA LEU A 110 -5.18 -10.87 -1.85
C LEU A 110 -4.84 -9.97 -3.04
N ALA A 111 -5.77 -9.09 -3.40
CA ALA A 111 -5.53 -8.07 -4.40
C ALA A 111 -4.36 -7.15 -3.98
N GLU A 112 -3.62 -6.65 -4.95
CA GLU A 112 -2.60 -5.64 -4.70
C GLU A 112 -3.24 -4.40 -4.07
N PHE A 113 -2.57 -3.81 -3.08
CA PHE A 113 -3.08 -2.67 -2.32
C PHE A 113 -4.43 -2.89 -1.62
N CYS A 114 -4.82 -4.15 -1.34
CA CYS A 114 -6.06 -4.47 -0.64
C CYS A 114 -6.29 -3.66 0.64
N PHE A 115 -5.28 -3.54 1.50
CA PHE A 115 -5.35 -2.76 2.73
C PHE A 115 -5.56 -1.26 2.50
N VAL A 116 -5.00 -0.71 1.42
CA VAL A 116 -5.13 0.70 1.05
C VAL A 116 -6.55 0.98 0.59
N ILE A 117 -7.03 0.20 -0.37
CA ILE A 117 -8.38 0.34 -0.92
C ILE A 117 -9.42 0.15 0.19
N LYS A 118 -9.25 -0.86 1.05
CA LYS A 118 -10.13 -1.11 2.20
C LYS A 118 -10.12 0.07 3.18
N SER A 119 -8.95 0.62 3.51
CA SER A 119 -8.85 1.78 4.41
C SER A 119 -9.60 2.99 3.86
N VAL A 120 -9.46 3.28 2.56
CA VAL A 120 -10.15 4.41 1.92
C VAL A 120 -11.65 4.15 1.81
N ALA A 121 -12.06 2.93 1.44
CA ALA A 121 -13.46 2.52 1.36
C ALA A 121 -14.19 2.68 2.70
N LEU A 122 -13.56 2.27 3.80
CA LEU A 122 -14.11 2.43 5.15
C LEU A 122 -14.33 3.89 5.54
N ALA A 123 -13.51 4.82 5.03
CA ALA A 123 -13.69 6.25 5.27
C ALA A 123 -14.86 6.88 4.48
N MET A 124 -15.48 6.12 3.57
CA MET A 124 -16.65 6.56 2.77
C MET A 124 -17.99 6.10 3.35
N LEU A 125 -17.99 5.30 4.42
CA LEU A 125 -19.19 4.74 5.09
C LEU A 125 -19.69 5.59 6.26
#